data_AF-A0A2G9ZCW0-F1
#
_entry.id   AF-A0A2G9ZCW0-F1
#
_cell.length_a   1.000
_cell.length_b   1.000
_cell.length_c   1.000
_cell.angle_alpha   90.00
_cell.angle_beta   90.00
_cell.angle_gamma   90.00
#
_symmetry.space_group_name_H-M   'P 1'
#
loop_
_entity.id
_entity.type
_entity.pdbx_description
1 polymer ?
#
loop_
_entity_poly.entity_id
_entity_poly.type
_entity_poly.pdbx_seq_one_letter_code
_entity_poly.pdbx_strand_id
1 'polypeptide(L)'
;MPPLVLLGMGMQGSLNLGIRYMLPVYPFIFISVAKMVNIIDFKALKNLTKKSLPAIGFTLLLVWYALSNFFIYPSYLSYFNESIGGPKNGYKWLIDSNVDWGQDVKRLSNWVDKEGIDKIYVDVFPGPMPAKYYMEDKMVEWHVQNFENQWPEGYLAVSETFFQNSRLKTKQGVEKIDYSILDGYKPIAQIGYSILIYKLPAK
;
A
#
# COMPACT_ATOMS: atom_id res chain seq x y z
N MET A 1 -24.38 -4.58 -21.46
CA MET A 1 -24.51 -6.05 -21.44
C MET A 1 -23.14 -6.75 -21.48
N PRO A 2 -22.24 -6.53 -22.47
CA PRO A 2 -20.94 -7.22 -22.50
C PRO A 2 -20.01 -6.99 -21.29
N PRO A 3 -19.88 -5.77 -20.74
CA PRO A 3 -19.00 -5.51 -19.59
C PRO A 3 -19.40 -6.27 -18.32
N LEU A 4 -20.70 -6.40 -18.06
CA LEU A 4 -21.23 -7.07 -16.86
C LEU A 4 -21.04 -8.58 -16.93
N VAL A 5 -21.16 -9.17 -18.13
CA VAL A 5 -20.89 -10.60 -18.35
C VAL A 5 -19.41 -10.91 -18.15
N LEU A 6 -18.51 -10.09 -18.72
CA LEU A 6 -17.06 -10.23 -18.55
C LEU A 6 -16.64 -10.06 -17.08
N LEU A 7 -17.22 -9.09 -16.36
CA LEU A 7 -17.01 -8.92 -14.92
C LEU A 7 -17.48 -10.16 -14.13
N GLY A 8 -18.69 -10.65 -14.41
CA GLY A 8 -19.24 -11.83 -13.74
C GLY A 8 -18.40 -13.09 -13.95
N MET A 9 -17.90 -13.32 -15.17
CA MET A 9 -17.00 -14.43 -15.47
C MET A 9 -15.65 -14.29 -14.76
N GLY A 10 -15.10 -13.08 -14.68
CA GLY A 10 -13.85 -12.79 -13.97
C GLY A 10 -13.92 -13.03 -12.46
N MET A 11 -15.10 -12.83 -11.85
CA MET A 11 -15.33 -13.07 -10.41
C MET A 11 -15.47 -14.56 -10.04
N GLN A 12 -15.63 -15.45 -11.01
CA GLN A 12 -15.81 -16.90 -10.78
C GLN A 12 -14.50 -17.71 -10.84
N GLY A 13 -13.38 -17.06 -11.19
CA GLY A 13 -12.08 -17.74 -11.26
C GLY A 13 -11.54 -18.12 -9.88
N SER A 14 -11.03 -19.34 -9.74
CA SER A 14 -10.36 -19.82 -8.51
C SER A 14 -8.94 -19.26 -8.33
N LEU A 15 -8.37 -18.67 -9.38
CA LEU A 15 -7.07 -18.01 -9.37
C LEU A 15 -7.28 -16.50 -9.19
N ASN A 16 -6.91 -15.97 -8.03
CA ASN A 16 -6.85 -14.52 -7.74
C ASN A 16 -5.69 -13.81 -8.50
N LEU A 17 -5.53 -14.07 -9.81
CA LEU A 17 -4.55 -13.38 -10.66
C LEU A 17 -4.96 -11.93 -11.01
N GLY A 18 -5.96 -11.40 -10.28
CA GLY A 18 -6.32 -9.99 -10.23
C GLY A 18 -6.97 -9.44 -11.49
N ILE A 19 -6.80 -8.12 -11.66
CA ILE A 19 -7.42 -7.24 -12.66
C ILE A 19 -7.22 -7.66 -14.13
N ARG A 20 -6.31 -8.60 -14.40
CA ARG A 20 -5.94 -9.05 -15.75
C ARG A 20 -7.12 -9.63 -16.52
N TYR A 21 -7.98 -10.39 -15.84
CA TYR A 21 -9.22 -10.92 -16.44
C TYR A 21 -10.25 -9.83 -16.75
N MET A 22 -10.13 -8.66 -16.11
CA MET A 22 -11.00 -7.51 -16.32
C MET A 22 -10.46 -6.53 -17.36
N LEU A 23 -9.25 -6.73 -17.90
CA LEU A 23 -8.65 -5.86 -18.92
C LEU A 23 -9.56 -5.63 -20.15
N PRO A 24 -10.29 -6.64 -20.68
CA PRO A 24 -11.20 -6.44 -21.80
C PRO A 24 -12.40 -5.53 -21.48
N VAL A 25 -12.69 -5.26 -20.21
CA VAL A 25 -13.80 -4.40 -19.77
C VAL A 25 -13.47 -2.91 -19.94
N TYR A 26 -12.19 -2.54 -19.83
CA TYR A 26 -11.75 -1.14 -19.81
C TYR A 26 -12.13 -0.31 -21.04
N PRO A 27 -11.99 -0.81 -22.30
CA PRO A 27 -12.42 -0.03 -23.48
C PRO A 27 -13.89 0.37 -23.41
N PHE A 28 -14.77 -0.53 -22.93
CA PHE A 28 -16.19 -0.23 -22.78
C PHE A 28 -16.46 0.80 -21.70
N ILE A 29 -15.73 0.73 -20.58
CA ILE A 29 -15.79 1.74 -19.51
C ILE A 29 -15.36 3.10 -20.07
N PHE A 30 -14.23 3.17 -20.79
CA PHE A 30 -13.71 4.41 -21.35
C PHE A 30 -14.68 5.05 -22.35
N ILE A 31 -15.27 4.27 -23.26
CA ILE A 31 -16.29 4.76 -24.20
C ILE A 31 -17.53 5.26 -23.43
N SER A 32 -17.96 4.53 -22.40
CA SER A 32 -19.11 4.92 -21.58
C SER A 32 -18.87 6.24 -20.85
N VAL A 33 -17.69 6.40 -20.24
CA VAL A 33 -17.27 7.64 -19.59
C VAL A 33 -17.18 8.78 -20.59
N ALA A 34 -16.57 8.56 -21.77
CA ALA A 34 -16.50 9.58 -22.81
C ALA A 34 -17.89 10.07 -23.26
N LYS A 35 -18.86 9.15 -23.40
CA LYS A 35 -20.25 9.51 -23.70
C LYS A 35 -20.90 10.30 -22.56
N MET A 36 -20.64 9.91 -21.31
CA MET A 36 -21.15 10.63 -20.12
C MET A 36 -20.54 12.02 -19.96
N VAL A 37 -19.27 12.23 -20.35
CA VAL A 37 -18.65 13.55 -20.31
C VAL A 37 -19.24 14.48 -21.38
N ASN A 38 -19.60 13.95 -22.55
CA ASN A 38 -20.21 14.74 -23.63
C ASN A 38 -21.57 15.36 -23.27
N ILE A 39 -22.29 14.82 -22.27
CA ILE A 39 -23.57 15.40 -21.81
C ILE A 39 -23.38 16.49 -20.73
N ILE A 40 -22.14 16.72 -20.26
CA ILE A 40 -21.83 17.71 -19.22
C ILE A 40 -21.62 19.08 -19.86
N ASP A 41 -22.45 20.05 -19.50
CA ASP A 41 -22.28 21.44 -19.93
C ASP A 41 -21.28 22.18 -19.03
N PHE A 42 -20.00 22.17 -19.42
CA PHE A 42 -18.95 22.90 -18.71
C PHE A 42 -19.10 24.43 -18.78
N LYS A 43 -19.87 24.98 -19.74
CA LYS A 43 -20.11 26.44 -19.80
C LYS A 43 -21.00 26.89 -18.65
N ALA A 44 -21.87 26.01 -18.15
CA ALA A 44 -22.72 26.27 -17.00
C ALA A 44 -21.93 26.56 -15.71
N LEU A 45 -20.65 26.16 -15.61
CA LEU A 45 -19.77 26.48 -14.48
C LEU A 45 -19.63 28.00 -14.26
N LYS A 46 -19.69 28.81 -15.31
CA LYS A 46 -19.56 30.27 -15.20
C LYS A 46 -20.72 30.92 -14.43
N ASN A 47 -21.91 30.34 -14.52
CA ASN A 47 -23.14 30.94 -14.01
C ASN A 47 -23.66 30.23 -12.74
N LEU A 48 -22.97 29.18 -12.26
CA LEU A 48 -23.30 28.42 -11.03
C LEU A 48 -24.79 28.06 -10.87
N THR A 49 -25.43 27.66 -11.98
CA THR A 49 -26.85 27.27 -11.99
C THR A 49 -27.03 25.78 -11.68
N LYS A 50 -28.26 25.28 -11.49
CA LYS A 50 -28.52 23.83 -11.31
C LYS A 50 -27.92 22.95 -12.42
N LYS A 51 -27.76 23.48 -13.64
CA LYS A 51 -27.11 22.78 -14.77
C LYS A 51 -25.61 22.58 -14.60
N SER A 52 -24.95 23.31 -13.70
CA SER A 52 -23.52 23.18 -13.43
C SER A 52 -23.18 22.02 -12.49
N LEU A 53 -24.16 21.44 -11.79
CA LEU A 53 -23.90 20.41 -10.78
C LEU A 53 -23.12 19.20 -11.31
N PRO A 54 -23.43 18.63 -12.49
CA PRO A 54 -22.62 17.56 -13.08
C PRO A 54 -21.20 18.01 -13.42
N ALA A 55 -21.04 19.24 -13.92
CA ALA A 55 -19.74 19.81 -14.27
C ALA A 55 -18.87 20.06 -13.04
N ILE A 56 -19.47 20.54 -11.94
CA ILE A 56 -18.81 20.72 -10.64
C ILE A 56 -18.35 19.35 -10.12
N GLY A 57 -19.26 18.37 -10.08
CA GLY A 57 -18.94 17.03 -9.59
C GLY A 57 -17.80 16.39 -10.38
N PHE A 58 -17.86 16.44 -11.71
CA PHE A 58 -16.79 15.91 -12.57
C PHE A 58 -15.46 16.66 -12.36
N THR A 59 -15.49 17.99 -12.24
CA THR A 59 -14.28 18.78 -11.97
C THR A 59 -13.67 18.44 -10.62
N LEU A 60 -14.49 18.27 -9.57
CA LEU A 60 -14.04 17.86 -8.25
C LEU A 60 -13.41 16.46 -8.28
N LEU A 61 -14.00 15.52 -9.02
CA LEU A 61 -13.43 14.18 -9.19
C LEU A 61 -12.07 14.22 -9.91
N LEU A 62 -11.91 15.06 -10.94
CA LEU A 62 -10.63 15.25 -11.62
C LEU A 62 -9.57 15.87 -10.71
N VAL A 63 -9.95 16.90 -9.95
CA VAL A 63 -9.05 17.55 -8.98
C VAL A 63 -8.65 16.55 -7.90
N TRP A 64 -9.60 15.79 -7.35
CA TRP A 64 -9.32 14.73 -6.39
C TRP A 64 -8.36 13.70 -6.98
N TYR A 65 -8.63 13.17 -8.18
CA TYR A 65 -7.75 12.22 -8.85
C TYR A 65 -6.31 12.75 -9.04
N ALA A 66 -6.17 14.01 -9.47
CA ALA A 66 -4.88 14.66 -9.64
C ALA A 66 -4.14 14.83 -8.31
N LEU A 67 -4.84 15.28 -7.26
CA LEU A 67 -4.28 15.43 -5.92
C LEU A 67 -3.87 14.08 -5.33
N SER A 68 -4.71 13.05 -5.42
CA SER A 68 -4.38 11.71 -4.92
C SER A 68 -3.14 11.15 -5.63
N ASN A 69 -3.01 11.35 -6.95
CA ASN A 69 -1.79 10.96 -7.69
C ASN A 69 -0.54 11.75 -7.27
N PHE A 70 -0.70 13.05 -7.02
CA PHE A 70 0.40 13.90 -6.59
C PHE A 70 0.89 13.51 -5.19
N PHE A 71 -0.02 13.30 -4.25
CA PHE A 71 0.32 12.98 -2.86
C PHE A 71 0.83 11.57 -2.66
N ILE A 72 0.42 10.61 -3.48
CA ILE A 72 0.90 9.24 -3.39
C ILE A 72 2.26 9.06 -4.07
N TYR A 73 2.71 9.98 -4.92
CA TYR A 73 4.03 9.87 -5.54
C TYR A 73 5.13 9.78 -4.47
N PRO A 74 6.07 8.82 -4.56
CA PRO A 74 6.28 7.85 -5.63
C PRO A 74 5.80 6.42 -5.25
N SER A 75 4.93 6.28 -4.26
CA SER A 75 4.40 5.03 -3.69
C SER A 75 3.04 4.62 -4.27
N TYR A 76 2.89 4.67 -5.59
CA TYR A 76 1.63 4.36 -6.26
C TYR A 76 1.08 2.97 -5.95
N LEU A 77 1.95 1.99 -5.70
CA LEU A 77 1.55 0.62 -5.42
C LEU A 77 0.67 0.58 -4.17
N SER A 78 1.16 1.14 -3.07
CA SER A 78 0.47 1.20 -1.78
C SER A 78 -0.69 2.22 -1.70
N TYR A 79 -1.26 2.65 -2.83
CA TYR A 79 -2.39 3.57 -2.80
C TYR A 79 -3.63 2.92 -2.19
N PHE A 80 -4.24 3.63 -1.24
CA PHE A 80 -5.57 3.33 -0.73
C PHE A 80 -6.38 4.62 -0.65
N ASN A 81 -7.69 4.52 -0.91
CA ASN A 81 -8.58 5.68 -0.85
C ASN A 81 -8.59 6.32 0.54
N GLU A 82 -8.78 7.63 0.57
CA GLU A 82 -8.78 8.42 1.80
C GLU A 82 -9.92 8.00 2.75
N SER A 83 -11.00 7.43 2.22
CA SER A 83 -12.15 6.94 3.00
C SER A 83 -11.81 5.81 3.99
N ILE A 84 -10.72 5.06 3.75
CA ILE A 84 -10.25 4.00 4.65
C ILE A 84 -9.01 4.42 5.45
N GLY A 85 -8.70 5.72 5.47
CA GLY A 85 -7.54 6.29 6.14
C GLY A 85 -6.30 6.42 5.26
N GLY A 86 -6.46 6.29 3.94
CA GLY A 86 -5.39 6.48 2.96
C GLY A 86 -4.30 5.40 3.01
N PRO A 87 -3.20 5.59 2.26
CA PRO A 87 -2.13 4.59 2.13
C PRO A 87 -1.50 4.23 3.49
N LYS A 88 -1.45 5.17 4.43
CA LYS A 88 -0.92 4.94 5.79
C LYS A 88 -1.64 3.84 6.57
N ASN A 89 -2.91 3.60 6.30
CA ASN A 89 -3.74 2.62 7.00
C ASN A 89 -4.18 1.45 6.11
N GLY A 90 -3.73 1.43 4.85
CA GLY A 90 -4.15 0.44 3.86
C GLY A 90 -3.94 -1.00 4.33
N TYR A 91 -2.78 -1.28 4.90
CA TYR A 91 -2.43 -2.61 5.40
C TYR A 91 -3.33 -3.15 6.51
N LYS A 92 -4.16 -2.32 7.14
CA LYS A 92 -5.14 -2.77 8.13
C LYS A 92 -6.37 -3.41 7.48
N TRP A 93 -6.60 -3.13 6.20
CA TRP A 93 -7.77 -3.59 5.44
C TRP A 93 -7.42 -4.68 4.44
N LEU A 94 -6.33 -4.51 3.70
CA LEU A 94 -5.90 -5.44 2.67
C LEU A 94 -4.38 -5.41 2.50
N ILE A 95 -3.76 -6.58 2.46
CA ILE A 95 -2.33 -6.77 2.18
C ILE A 95 -2.14 -7.94 1.23
N ASP A 96 -1.42 -7.69 0.14
CA ASP A 96 -0.96 -8.65 -0.86
C ASP A 96 0.17 -7.94 -1.67
N SER A 97 0.45 -8.47 -2.84
CA SER A 97 1.15 -7.87 -3.98
C SER A 97 0.68 -6.47 -4.39
N ASN A 98 -0.41 -5.94 -3.83
CA ASN A 98 -0.85 -4.56 -4.02
C ASN A 98 -0.16 -3.55 -3.10
N VAL A 99 0.65 -3.97 -2.13
CA VAL A 99 1.34 -3.05 -1.19
C VAL A 99 2.85 -3.12 -1.34
N ASP A 100 3.42 -4.32 -1.46
CA ASP A 100 4.87 -4.49 -1.36
C ASP A 100 5.38 -5.57 -2.32
N TRP A 101 6.40 -5.20 -3.09
CA TRP A 101 7.24 -6.03 -3.96
C TRP A 101 8.73 -5.75 -3.69
N GLY A 102 9.06 -5.21 -2.52
CA GLY A 102 10.38 -4.76 -2.14
C GLY A 102 10.83 -3.47 -2.82
N GLN A 103 9.91 -2.70 -3.42
CA GLN A 103 10.22 -1.44 -4.10
C GLN A 103 10.79 -0.36 -3.16
N ASP A 104 10.44 -0.43 -1.87
CA ASP A 104 10.80 0.59 -0.88
C ASP A 104 12.06 0.25 -0.09
N VAL A 105 12.70 -0.90 -0.33
CA VAL A 105 13.95 -1.31 0.34
C VAL A 105 15.07 -0.28 0.10
N LYS A 106 15.17 0.28 -1.11
CA LYS A 106 16.13 1.35 -1.39
C LYS A 106 15.78 2.65 -0.63
N ARG A 107 14.48 2.96 -0.47
CA ARG A 107 14.05 4.14 0.29
C ARG A 107 14.30 3.96 1.79
N LEU A 108 14.19 2.73 2.29
CA LEU A 108 14.57 2.37 3.66
C LEU A 108 16.07 2.64 3.89
N SER A 109 16.94 2.17 3.00
CA SER A 109 18.38 2.44 3.05
C SER A 109 18.68 3.95 3.08
N ASN A 110 18.08 4.73 2.18
CA ASN A 110 18.23 6.19 2.18
C ASN A 110 17.77 6.83 3.50
N TRP A 111 16.72 6.30 4.12
CA TRP A 111 16.23 6.79 5.41
C TRP A 111 17.20 6.44 6.55
N VAL A 112 17.72 5.21 6.57
CA VAL A 112 18.74 4.74 7.53
C VAL A 112 19.98 5.62 7.47
N ASP A 113 20.46 5.94 6.27
CA ASP A 113 21.63 6.81 6.08
C ASP A 113 21.35 8.25 6.54
N LYS A 114 20.17 8.79 6.18
CA LYS A 114 19.78 10.15 6.55
C LYS A 114 19.67 10.33 8.07
N GLU A 115 19.15 9.33 8.77
CA GLU A 115 18.99 9.37 10.23
C GLU A 115 20.27 8.99 10.98
N GLY A 116 21.35 8.63 10.28
CA GLY A 116 22.62 8.23 10.90
C GLY A 116 22.50 6.95 11.73
N ILE A 117 21.69 5.99 11.27
CA ILE A 117 21.46 4.74 11.99
C ILE A 117 22.58 3.76 11.64
N ASP A 118 23.37 3.38 12.65
CA ASP A 118 24.49 2.44 12.49
C ASP A 118 24.03 0.99 12.37
N LYS A 119 22.89 0.64 12.98
CA LYS A 119 22.37 -0.73 13.02
C LYS A 119 20.84 -0.78 13.07
N ILE A 120 20.24 -1.62 12.23
CA ILE A 120 18.79 -1.83 12.13
C ILE A 120 18.46 -3.30 11.88
N TYR A 121 17.45 -3.81 12.58
CA TYR A 121 16.86 -5.12 12.34
C TYR A 121 15.85 -5.02 11.20
N VAL A 122 15.87 -5.97 10.25
CA VAL A 122 15.12 -5.86 9.00
C VAL A 122 14.39 -7.17 8.70
N ASP A 123 13.05 -7.11 8.71
CA ASP A 123 12.14 -8.17 8.23
C ASP A 123 11.21 -7.59 7.17
N VAL A 124 11.71 -7.47 5.95
CA VAL A 124 11.03 -6.78 4.84
C VAL A 124 10.82 -7.71 3.65
N PHE A 125 9.76 -7.46 2.89
CA PHE A 125 9.43 -8.22 1.70
C PHE A 125 10.59 -8.13 0.70
N PRO A 126 11.07 -9.28 0.19
CA PRO A 126 12.23 -9.28 -0.69
C PRO A 126 11.88 -8.60 -2.01
N GLY A 127 12.73 -7.66 -2.41
CA GLY A 127 12.69 -7.06 -3.73
C GLY A 127 13.62 -7.77 -4.72
N PRO A 128 13.79 -7.21 -5.93
CA PRO A 128 14.76 -7.70 -6.91
C PRO A 128 16.20 -7.73 -6.39
N MET A 129 16.52 -6.83 -5.45
CA MET A 129 17.78 -6.83 -4.73
C MET A 129 17.53 -7.02 -3.23
N PRO A 130 18.33 -7.84 -2.54
CA PRO A 130 18.17 -8.06 -1.11
C PRO A 130 18.46 -6.79 -0.32
N ALA A 131 17.82 -6.61 0.84
CA ALA A 131 18.05 -5.46 1.69
C ALA A 131 19.53 -5.26 2.09
N LYS A 132 20.28 -6.37 2.22
CA LYS A 132 21.71 -6.38 2.53
C LYS A 132 22.56 -5.70 1.45
N TYR A 133 22.11 -5.73 0.18
CA TYR A 133 22.79 -5.03 -0.91
C TYR A 133 22.79 -3.50 -0.70
N TYR A 134 21.74 -2.94 -0.08
CA TYR A 134 21.61 -1.49 0.11
C TYR A 134 22.10 -0.97 1.46
N MET A 135 22.10 -1.83 2.49
CA MET A 135 22.42 -1.42 3.87
C MET A 135 23.69 -2.07 4.41
N GLU A 136 24.27 -3.03 3.67
CA GLU A 136 25.53 -3.70 4.02
C GLU A 136 25.55 -4.17 5.49
N ASP A 137 26.55 -3.74 6.27
CA ASP A 137 26.76 -4.12 7.66
C ASP A 137 25.81 -3.41 8.65
N LYS A 138 25.06 -2.40 8.20
CA LYS A 138 24.06 -1.73 9.03
C LYS A 138 22.83 -2.60 9.28
N MET A 139 22.58 -3.57 8.40
CA MET A 139 21.41 -4.43 8.48
C MET A 139 21.70 -5.70 9.29
N VAL A 140 20.75 -6.05 10.16
CA VAL A 140 20.63 -7.37 10.75
C VAL A 140 19.35 -8.01 10.23
N GLU A 141 19.49 -9.18 9.60
CA GLU A 141 18.33 -9.96 9.19
C GLU A 141 17.49 -10.38 10.40
N TRP A 142 16.17 -10.21 10.30
CA TRP A 142 15.25 -10.41 11.40
C TRP A 142 14.02 -11.17 10.96
N HIS A 143 13.46 -11.96 11.89
CA HIS A 143 12.14 -12.56 11.74
C HIS A 143 11.43 -12.55 13.09
N VAL A 144 10.11 -12.40 13.07
CA VAL A 144 9.27 -12.36 14.27
C VAL A 144 9.43 -13.57 15.18
N GLN A 145 9.75 -14.75 14.63
CA GLN A 145 9.96 -15.97 15.42
C GLN A 145 11.22 -15.89 16.31
N ASN A 146 12.12 -14.94 16.06
CA ASN A 146 13.33 -14.76 16.86
C ASN A 146 13.09 -14.01 18.18
N PHE A 147 11.90 -13.42 18.40
CA PHE A 147 11.60 -12.62 19.61
C PHE A 147 11.80 -13.36 20.94
N GLU A 148 11.66 -14.69 20.95
CA GLU A 148 11.94 -15.53 22.13
C GLU A 148 13.44 -15.60 22.45
N ASN A 149 14.29 -15.63 21.41
CA ASN A 149 15.73 -15.83 21.55
C ASN A 149 16.51 -14.52 21.63
N GLN A 150 16.01 -13.48 20.97
CA GLN A 150 16.67 -12.19 20.86
C GLN A 150 15.60 -11.09 20.86
N TRP A 151 15.88 -9.97 21.50
CA TRP A 151 15.05 -8.77 21.37
C TRP A 151 15.78 -7.78 20.42
N PRO A 152 15.11 -7.25 19.39
CA PRO A 152 15.74 -6.35 18.43
C PRO A 152 15.83 -4.93 19.01
N GLU A 153 16.84 -4.70 19.85
CA GLU A 153 17.10 -3.41 20.49
C GLU A 153 17.43 -2.31 19.48
N GLY A 154 16.86 -1.11 19.65
CA GLY A 154 17.09 0.00 18.74
C GLY A 154 16.06 0.03 17.61
N TYR A 155 16.48 -0.08 16.36
CA TYR A 155 15.59 0.11 15.20
C TYR A 155 15.17 -1.23 14.60
N LEU A 156 13.88 -1.37 14.30
CA LEU A 156 13.29 -2.52 13.61
C LEU A 156 12.43 -2.04 12.43
N ALA A 157 12.77 -2.50 11.22
CA ALA A 157 11.98 -2.30 10.01
C ALA A 157 11.20 -3.57 9.68
N VAL A 158 9.88 -3.46 9.53
CA VAL A 158 8.99 -4.58 9.22
C VAL A 158 8.11 -4.22 8.04
N SER A 159 8.09 -5.04 6.99
CA SER A 159 7.11 -4.87 5.91
C SER A 159 5.70 -5.09 6.43
N GLU A 160 4.75 -4.24 6.02
CA GLU A 160 3.34 -4.33 6.36
C GLU A 160 2.73 -5.67 5.97
N THR A 161 3.18 -6.24 4.86
CA THR A 161 2.83 -7.59 4.41
C THR A 161 3.23 -8.64 5.44
N PHE A 162 4.46 -8.61 5.96
CA PHE A 162 4.93 -9.57 6.96
C PHE A 162 4.28 -9.32 8.33
N PHE A 163 4.07 -8.06 8.68
CA PHE A 163 3.34 -7.65 9.89
C PHE A 163 1.94 -8.27 9.98
N GLN A 164 1.19 -8.25 8.87
CA GLN A 164 -0.16 -8.84 8.84
C GLN A 164 -0.12 -10.35 8.61
N ASN A 165 0.76 -10.85 7.75
CA ASN A 165 0.88 -12.28 7.47
C ASN A 165 1.25 -13.09 8.71
N SER A 166 2.14 -12.59 9.58
CA SER A 166 2.45 -13.27 10.85
C SER A 166 1.20 -13.45 11.70
N ARG A 167 0.34 -12.43 11.79
CA ARG A 167 -0.92 -12.50 12.57
C ARG A 167 -1.91 -13.48 11.98
N LEU A 168 -1.99 -13.55 10.65
CA LEU A 168 -2.83 -14.53 9.97
C LEU A 168 -2.35 -15.95 10.25
N LYS A 169 -1.04 -16.20 10.16
CA LYS A 169 -0.44 -17.50 10.46
C LYS A 169 -0.63 -17.91 11.93
N THR A 170 -0.52 -16.98 12.88
CA THR A 170 -0.79 -17.26 14.29
C THR A 170 -2.27 -17.57 14.53
N LYS A 171 -3.20 -16.85 13.90
CA LYS A 171 -4.64 -17.19 13.94
C LYS A 171 -4.94 -18.57 13.35
N GLN A 172 -4.16 -19.01 12.37
CA GLN A 172 -4.27 -20.35 11.77
C GLN A 172 -3.54 -21.44 12.59
N GLY A 173 -2.87 -21.09 13.68
CA GLY A 173 -2.09 -22.02 14.51
C GLY A 173 -0.77 -22.49 13.90
N VAL A 174 -0.30 -21.82 12.84
CA VAL A 174 0.96 -22.18 12.13
C VAL A 174 2.19 -21.63 12.86
N GLU A 175 2.10 -20.38 13.34
CA GLU A 175 3.19 -19.68 14.03
C GLU A 175 2.76 -19.32 15.47
N LYS A 176 3.68 -19.42 16.43
CA LYS A 176 3.37 -19.13 17.85
C LYS A 176 3.44 -17.64 18.19
N ILE A 177 4.35 -16.93 17.55
CA ILE A 177 4.63 -15.51 17.79
C ILE A 177 4.29 -14.73 16.51
N ASP A 178 3.74 -13.54 16.66
CA ASP A 178 3.51 -12.61 15.57
C ASP A 178 3.86 -11.17 16.00
N TYR A 179 3.71 -10.24 15.06
CA TYR A 179 3.99 -8.84 15.29
C TYR A 179 2.95 -8.10 16.15
N SER A 180 1.98 -8.78 16.78
CA SER A 180 1.11 -8.17 17.82
C SER A 180 1.90 -7.72 19.05
N ILE A 181 3.10 -8.28 19.27
CA ILE A 181 4.04 -7.78 20.29
C ILE A 181 4.39 -6.29 20.09
N LEU A 182 4.25 -5.78 18.87
CA LEU A 182 4.49 -4.38 18.53
C LEU A 182 3.24 -3.48 18.73
N ASP A 183 2.08 -4.01 19.12
CA ASP A 183 0.84 -3.21 19.24
C ASP A 183 0.92 -2.11 20.32
N GLY A 184 1.79 -2.30 21.33
CA GLY A 184 2.10 -1.28 22.34
C GLY A 184 3.06 -0.18 21.85
N TYR A 185 3.65 -0.34 20.67
CA TYR A 185 4.65 0.57 20.11
C TYR A 185 4.07 1.33 18.92
N LYS A 186 4.32 2.64 18.87
CA LYS A 186 3.97 3.44 17.69
C LYS A 186 5.13 3.41 16.70
N PRO A 187 4.89 3.16 15.40
CA PRO A 187 5.93 3.28 14.40
C PRO A 187 6.40 4.73 14.33
N ILE A 188 7.72 4.94 14.31
CA ILE A 188 8.36 6.26 14.22
C ILE A 188 8.39 6.78 12.78
N ALA A 189 8.33 5.87 11.81
CA ALA A 189 8.27 6.17 10.39
C ALA A 189 7.55 5.05 9.64
N GLN A 190 7.07 5.38 8.45
CA GLN A 190 6.45 4.44 7.51
C GLN A 190 7.02 4.74 6.14
N ILE A 191 7.93 3.88 5.67
CA ILE A 191 8.65 4.08 4.42
C ILE A 191 7.78 3.56 3.28
N GLY A 192 7.48 4.46 2.35
CA GLY A 192 6.75 4.14 1.13
C GLY A 192 5.35 3.58 1.29
N TYR A 193 4.77 3.64 2.51
CA TYR A 193 3.52 2.97 2.87
C TYR A 193 3.57 1.45 2.66
N SER A 194 4.73 0.85 2.89
CA SER A 194 4.94 -0.61 2.82
C SER A 194 5.83 -1.14 3.95
N ILE A 195 6.65 -0.30 4.59
CA ILE A 195 7.57 -0.71 5.67
C ILE A 195 7.33 0.18 6.90
N LEU A 196 7.01 -0.44 8.03
CA LEU A 196 6.88 0.21 9.33
C LEU A 196 8.22 0.21 10.07
N ILE A 197 8.61 1.34 10.64
CA ILE A 197 9.82 1.47 11.44
C ILE A 197 9.46 1.66 12.91
N TYR A 198 10.02 0.82 13.77
CA TYR A 198 9.87 0.89 15.21
C TYR A 198 11.21 1.22 15.88
N LYS A 199 11.14 1.97 16.98
CA LYS A 199 12.26 2.15 17.90
C LYS A 199 11.93 1.46 19.21
N LEU A 200 12.65 0.39 19.52
CA LEU A 200 12.41 -0.47 20.66
C LEU A 200 13.45 -0.19 21.77
N PRO A 201 13.03 -0.21 23.05
CA PRO A 201 13.95 -0.04 24.16
C PRO A 201 14.90 -1.22 24.28
N ALA A 202 16.07 -0.98 24.90
CA ALA A 202 16.90 -2.06 25.42
C ALA A 202 16.15 -2.80 26.52
N LYS A 203 16.33 -4.13 26.60
CA LYS A 203 15.70 -4.95 27.64
C LYS A 203 16.55 -5.03 28.90
#